data_AF-A0A718SQE4-F1
#
_entry.id   AF-A0A718SQE4-F1
#
_cell.length_a   1.000
_cell.length_b   1.000
_cell.length_c   1.000
_cell.angle_alpha   90.00
_cell.angle_beta   90.00
_cell.angle_gamma   90.00
#
_symmetry.space_group_name_H-M   'P 1'
#
loop_
_entity.id
_entity.type
_entity.pdbx_description
1 polymer ?
#
loop_
_entity_poly.entity_id
_entity_poly.type
_entity_poly.pdbx_seq_one_letter_code
_entity_poly.pdbx_strand_id
1 'polypeptide(L)'
;MLPGGLKELNITNLKTGPDTVIDHLLPKNLKSLSLCFCENIKLPAKLPASLSSISLSSMDTITWEIQPYELPKGIDIKTDGYVKLNPDILTRNDITFYDLPAGEASIFQPGDIVYGLNKERKRVIELVESVYNLSQKDIIIQNTLTDAVWRGMDGPVFSKDEVIAERLNDVQRGISFRDFLSQHPRYNITDSKFSDLSNEDLWMKTSKAGLEFQTKLRDRTVIFLADCLVDTVSEIAAKKGKYGNAITAHELRWVYRNRNDDQVKNNVKFFLKGQAISHEDVFTKPGWEQYTPKNKK
;
A
#
# COMPACT_ATOMS: atom_id res chain seq x y z
N MET A 1 -23.93 -6.99 32.05
CA MET A 1 -22.70 -6.25 32.42
C MET A 1 -21.51 -7.13 32.12
N LEU A 2 -20.41 -6.56 31.60
CA LEU A 2 -19.16 -7.29 31.40
C LEU A 2 -18.39 -7.46 32.73
N PRO A 3 -17.62 -8.55 32.92
CA PRO A 3 -16.82 -8.75 34.14
C PRO A 3 -15.76 -7.65 34.30
N GLY A 4 -15.60 -7.11 35.51
CA GLY A 4 -14.60 -6.05 35.78
C GLY A 4 -13.13 -6.49 35.59
N GLY A 5 -12.86 -7.80 35.66
CA GLY A 5 -11.55 -8.40 35.40
C GLY A 5 -11.29 -8.79 33.94
N LEU A 6 -12.23 -8.51 33.02
CA LEU A 6 -12.09 -8.83 31.61
C LEU A 6 -10.94 -8.03 30.98
N LYS A 7 -10.00 -8.73 30.35
CA LYS A 7 -8.81 -8.12 29.70
C LYS A 7 -8.97 -7.99 28.19
N GLU A 8 -9.79 -8.83 27.58
CA GLU A 8 -9.96 -8.89 26.14
C GLU A 8 -11.44 -9.02 25.81
N LEU A 9 -11.91 -8.22 24.86
CA LEU A 9 -13.29 -8.26 24.36
C LEU A 9 -13.24 -8.38 22.84
N ASN A 10 -13.76 -9.47 22.31
CA ASN A 10 -13.90 -9.68 20.88
C ASN A 10 -15.38 -9.86 20.55
N ILE A 11 -15.88 -8.98 19.69
CA ILE A 11 -17.24 -9.01 19.17
C ILE A 11 -17.13 -9.08 17.65
N THR A 12 -17.72 -10.13 17.06
CA THR A 12 -17.68 -10.38 15.61
C THR A 12 -19.10 -10.67 15.12
N ASN A 13 -19.50 -10.10 13.99
CA ASN A 13 -20.79 -10.37 13.34
C ASN A 13 -22.01 -10.15 14.25
N LEU A 14 -21.90 -9.24 15.23
CA LEU A 14 -23.02 -8.93 16.12
C LEU A 14 -23.94 -7.93 15.45
N LYS A 15 -25.24 -8.24 15.42
CA LYS A 15 -26.29 -7.32 14.99
C LYS A 15 -27.06 -6.81 16.20
N THR A 16 -27.08 -5.50 16.39
CA THR A 16 -27.81 -4.86 17.48
C THR A 16 -28.96 -4.00 16.97
N GLY A 17 -29.71 -3.37 17.89
CA GLY A 17 -30.59 -2.26 17.54
C GLY A 17 -29.79 -1.08 16.98
N PRO A 18 -30.43 -0.20 16.18
CA PRO A 18 -29.78 0.99 15.62
C PRO A 18 -29.14 1.84 16.72
N ASP A 19 -28.00 2.45 16.39
CA ASP A 19 -27.28 3.38 17.27
C ASP A 19 -26.82 2.80 18.62
N THR A 20 -26.54 1.50 18.70
CA THR A 20 -26.10 0.88 19.96
C THR A 20 -24.71 1.38 20.36
N VAL A 21 -24.61 1.97 21.56
CA VAL A 21 -23.36 2.49 22.14
C VAL A 21 -22.83 1.56 23.21
N ILE A 22 -21.55 1.22 23.14
CA ILE A 22 -20.91 0.26 24.07
C ILE A 22 -19.91 0.89 25.06
N ASP A 23 -19.65 2.19 24.97
CA ASP A 23 -18.63 2.90 25.77
C ASP A 23 -18.73 2.62 27.27
N HIS A 24 -19.96 2.64 27.81
CA HIS A 24 -20.24 2.41 29.23
C HIS A 24 -20.09 0.94 29.66
N LEU A 25 -20.02 0.01 28.70
CA LEU A 25 -19.83 -1.41 28.94
C LEU A 25 -18.35 -1.80 28.98
N LEU A 26 -17.46 -0.98 28.42
CA LEU A 26 -16.03 -1.27 28.33
C LEU A 26 -15.37 -1.27 29.73
N PRO A 27 -14.80 -2.40 30.19
CA PRO A 27 -14.16 -2.48 31.50
C PRO A 27 -12.93 -1.58 31.60
N LYS A 28 -12.70 -0.98 32.77
CA LYS A 28 -11.56 -0.06 33.01
C LYS A 28 -10.18 -0.71 32.77
N ASN A 29 -10.07 -2.02 32.94
CA ASN A 29 -8.82 -2.80 32.82
C ASN A 29 -8.68 -3.52 31.47
N LEU A 30 -9.56 -3.23 30.51
CA LEU A 30 -9.54 -3.85 29.19
C LEU A 30 -8.24 -3.50 28.45
N LYS A 31 -7.56 -4.51 27.92
CA LYS A 31 -6.28 -4.40 27.19
C LYS A 31 -6.45 -4.52 25.68
N SER A 32 -7.39 -5.35 25.24
CA SER A 32 -7.68 -5.55 23.82
C SER A 32 -9.18 -5.45 23.54
N LEU A 33 -9.53 -4.74 22.48
CA LEU A 33 -10.89 -4.60 21.97
C LEU A 33 -10.90 -4.95 20.47
N SER A 34 -11.78 -5.86 20.07
CA SER A 34 -12.01 -6.19 18.66
C SER A 34 -13.49 -6.03 18.35
N LEU A 35 -13.82 -5.18 17.38
CA LEU A 35 -15.16 -4.98 16.84
C LEU A 35 -15.10 -5.23 15.34
N CYS A 36 -15.51 -6.42 14.92
CA CYS A 36 -15.38 -6.84 13.53
C CYS A 36 -16.75 -7.13 12.90
N PHE A 37 -17.06 -6.44 11.80
CA PHE A 37 -18.27 -6.67 11.01
C PHE A 37 -19.56 -6.65 11.84
N CYS A 38 -19.61 -5.75 12.82
CA CYS A 38 -20.79 -5.58 13.66
C CYS A 38 -21.74 -4.58 13.02
N GLU A 39 -23.03 -4.92 12.97
CA GLU A 39 -24.07 -4.06 12.42
C GLU A 39 -24.72 -3.24 13.55
N ASN A 40 -24.98 -1.97 13.25
CA ASN A 40 -25.69 -1.02 14.13
C ASN A 40 -24.98 -0.64 15.46
N ILE A 41 -23.73 -1.06 15.64
CA ILE A 41 -22.91 -0.63 16.77
C ILE A 41 -22.16 0.65 16.38
N LYS A 42 -22.28 1.69 17.20
CA LYS A 42 -21.41 2.88 17.10
C LYS A 42 -20.02 2.53 17.59
N LEU A 43 -19.01 2.91 16.81
CA LEU A 43 -17.61 2.77 17.25
C LEU A 43 -17.39 3.58 18.54
N PRO A 44 -16.61 3.07 19.50
CA PRO A 44 -16.49 3.70 20.81
C PRO A 44 -15.88 5.09 20.74
N ALA A 45 -16.53 6.09 21.32
CA ALA A 45 -15.98 7.45 21.42
C ALA A 45 -15.09 7.61 22.66
N LYS A 46 -15.23 6.72 23.66
CA LYS A 46 -14.40 6.69 24.87
C LYS A 46 -13.77 5.33 25.06
N LEU A 47 -12.44 5.31 25.15
CA LEU A 47 -11.66 4.09 25.39
C LEU A 47 -11.10 4.05 26.81
N PRO A 48 -10.99 2.86 27.44
CA PRO A 48 -10.27 2.71 28.68
C PRO A 48 -8.79 3.09 28.49
N ALA A 49 -8.24 3.89 29.42
CA ALA A 49 -6.81 4.29 29.37
C ALA A 49 -5.82 3.12 29.44
N SER A 50 -6.30 1.94 29.86
CA SER A 50 -5.49 0.72 29.93
C SER A 50 -5.41 -0.05 28.61
N LEU A 51 -6.22 0.31 27.62
CA LEU A 51 -6.32 -0.36 26.31
C LEU A 51 -5.03 -0.13 25.52
N SER A 52 -4.44 -1.21 25.03
CA SER A 52 -3.18 -1.20 24.27
C SER A 52 -3.33 -1.71 22.85
N SER A 53 -4.48 -2.34 22.51
CA SER A 53 -4.76 -2.84 21.16
C SER A 53 -6.22 -2.66 20.83
N ILE A 54 -6.51 -2.22 19.61
CA ILE A 54 -7.86 -2.18 19.07
C ILE A 54 -7.90 -2.64 17.61
N SER A 55 -8.88 -3.49 17.29
CA SER A 55 -9.14 -3.95 15.93
C SER A 55 -10.55 -3.56 15.54
N LEU A 56 -10.69 -2.78 14.47
CA LEU A 56 -11.97 -2.28 13.97
C LEU A 56 -12.13 -2.71 12.52
N SER A 57 -13.24 -3.35 12.19
CA SER A 57 -13.55 -3.72 10.80
C SER A 57 -15.04 -3.57 10.54
N SER A 58 -15.41 -3.24 9.30
CA SER A 58 -16.80 -2.95 8.94
C SER A 58 -17.13 -3.48 7.55
N MET A 59 -18.41 -3.82 7.34
CA MET A 59 -18.91 -4.22 6.02
C MET A 59 -19.11 -3.00 5.11
N ASP A 60 -19.50 -1.87 5.71
CA ASP A 60 -19.71 -0.59 5.04
C ASP A 60 -18.72 0.45 5.55
N THR A 61 -18.51 1.51 4.77
CA THR A 61 -17.67 2.63 5.22
C THR A 61 -18.30 3.33 6.43
N ILE A 62 -17.55 3.42 7.53
CA ILE A 62 -17.98 4.11 8.76
C ILE A 62 -16.86 5.00 9.29
N THR A 63 -17.20 6.16 9.85
CA THR A 63 -16.23 7.06 10.46
C THR A 63 -16.08 6.76 11.94
N TRP A 64 -14.84 6.63 12.41
CA TRP A 64 -14.55 6.59 13.84
C TRP A 64 -14.33 8.01 14.36
N GLU A 65 -15.34 8.53 15.05
CA GLU A 65 -15.39 9.94 15.50
C GLU A 65 -14.43 10.30 16.65
N ILE A 66 -13.65 9.33 17.17
CA ILE A 66 -12.71 9.58 18.26
C ILE A 66 -11.59 10.52 17.80
N GLN A 67 -11.25 11.51 18.62
CA GLN A 67 -10.15 12.40 18.29
C GLN A 67 -8.79 11.76 18.63
N PRO A 68 -7.72 12.05 17.86
CA PRO A 68 -6.41 11.46 18.11
C PRO A 68 -5.88 11.69 19.52
N TYR A 69 -6.18 12.82 20.18
CA TYR A 69 -5.74 13.08 21.55
C TYR A 69 -6.52 12.29 22.63
N GLU A 70 -7.67 11.70 22.27
CA GLU A 70 -8.49 10.87 23.17
C GLU A 70 -8.05 9.40 23.17
N LEU A 71 -7.23 9.00 22.20
CA LEU A 71 -6.70 7.65 22.10
C LEU A 71 -5.66 7.38 23.20
N PRO A 72 -5.70 6.19 23.85
CA PRO A 72 -4.70 5.77 24.81
C PRO A 72 -3.27 5.88 24.27
N LYS A 73 -2.32 6.18 25.17
CA LYS A 73 -0.90 6.23 24.82
C LYS A 73 -0.39 4.83 24.47
N GLY A 74 0.34 4.68 23.37
CA GLY A 74 0.94 3.39 23.01
C GLY A 74 -0.04 2.39 22.40
N ILE A 75 -1.22 2.82 21.92
CA ILE A 75 -2.21 1.91 21.36
C ILE A 75 -1.77 1.41 19.98
N ASP A 76 -1.97 0.10 19.75
CA ASP A 76 -1.90 -0.50 18.42
C ASP A 76 -3.29 -0.56 17.77
N ILE A 77 -3.39 -0.14 16.51
CA ILE A 77 -4.64 -0.06 15.77
C ILE A 77 -4.59 -0.97 14.55
N LYS A 78 -5.62 -1.80 14.38
CA LYS A 78 -5.85 -2.63 13.20
C LYS A 78 -7.17 -2.20 12.56
N THR A 79 -7.14 -1.99 11.25
CA THR A 79 -8.28 -1.51 10.46
C THR A 79 -8.44 -2.39 9.21
N ASP A 80 -9.31 -2.01 8.28
CA ASP A 80 -9.56 -2.72 7.03
C ASP A 80 -9.80 -1.77 5.84
N GLY A 81 -9.54 -0.47 6.02
CA GLY A 81 -9.82 0.59 5.03
C GLY A 81 -11.28 1.07 5.01
N TYR A 82 -12.23 0.35 5.60
CA TYR A 82 -13.63 0.74 5.70
C TYR A 82 -13.91 1.60 6.93
N VAL A 83 -13.14 1.41 8.00
CA VAL A 83 -13.17 2.30 9.17
C VAL A 83 -12.32 3.54 8.88
N LYS A 84 -12.97 4.70 8.75
CA LYS A 84 -12.30 5.98 8.51
C LYS A 84 -11.78 6.56 9.81
N LEU A 85 -10.50 6.94 9.79
CA LEU A 85 -9.75 7.47 10.92
C LEU A 85 -9.50 8.97 10.68
N ASN A 86 -9.41 9.74 11.76
CA ASN A 86 -8.90 11.10 11.66
C ASN A 86 -7.42 11.06 11.19
N PRO A 87 -7.05 11.72 10.08
CA PRO A 87 -5.68 11.68 9.53
C PRO A 87 -4.58 12.14 10.50
N ASP A 88 -4.91 13.05 11.43
CA ASP A 88 -3.96 13.56 12.42
C ASP A 88 -3.41 12.46 13.33
N ILE A 89 -4.06 11.29 13.36
CA ILE A 89 -3.56 10.10 14.06
C ILE A 89 -2.16 9.68 13.57
N LEU A 90 -1.83 9.92 12.30
CA LEU A 90 -0.52 9.58 11.71
C LEU A 90 0.60 10.48 12.23
N THR A 91 0.28 11.59 12.90
CA THR A 91 1.27 12.48 13.55
C THR A 91 1.71 11.96 14.92
N ARG A 92 1.00 10.97 15.49
CA ARG A 92 1.31 10.39 16.81
C ARG A 92 2.33 9.26 16.70
N ASN A 93 3.58 9.57 17.03
CA ASN A 93 4.69 8.60 17.04
C ASN A 93 4.56 7.48 18.08
N ASP A 94 3.65 7.62 19.04
CA ASP A 94 3.40 6.59 20.06
C ASP A 94 2.34 5.57 19.64
N ILE A 95 1.62 5.80 18.54
CA ILE A 95 0.62 4.88 18.00
C ILE A 95 1.27 3.98 16.95
N THR A 96 0.94 2.69 16.99
CA THR A 96 1.31 1.74 15.95
C THR A 96 0.09 1.25 15.19
N PHE A 97 0.33 0.77 13.98
CA PHE A 97 -0.68 0.16 13.12
C PHE A 97 -0.19 -1.22 12.71
N TYR A 98 -0.93 -2.26 13.10
CA TYR A 98 -0.52 -3.65 12.94
C TYR A 98 0.88 -3.92 13.49
N ASP A 99 1.12 -3.46 14.71
CA ASP A 99 2.36 -3.63 15.48
C ASP A 99 3.58 -2.92 14.86
N LEU A 100 3.37 -2.03 13.88
CA LEU A 100 4.41 -1.29 13.16
C LEU A 100 4.14 0.23 13.14
N PRO A 101 5.18 1.07 13.11
CA PRO A 101 5.03 2.50 12.82
C PRO A 101 4.39 2.73 11.44
N ALA A 102 3.78 3.90 11.22
CA ALA A 102 3.10 4.24 9.97
C ALA A 102 3.90 5.22 9.10
N GLY A 103 5.23 5.10 9.05
CA GLY A 103 6.09 6.04 8.35
C GLY A 103 5.70 6.22 6.87
N GLU A 104 5.44 5.12 6.17
CA GLU A 104 5.01 5.14 4.77
C GLU A 104 3.66 5.83 4.56
N ALA A 105 2.66 5.55 5.40
CA ALA A 105 1.34 6.16 5.29
C ALA A 105 1.38 7.64 5.69
N SER A 106 2.23 8.02 6.66
CA SER A 106 2.36 9.39 7.16
C SER A 106 2.87 10.39 6.11
N ILE A 107 3.66 9.92 5.15
CA ILE A 107 4.18 10.76 4.06
C ILE A 107 3.37 10.63 2.77
N PHE A 108 2.42 9.70 2.70
CA PHE A 108 1.63 9.47 1.50
C PHE A 108 0.84 10.73 1.13
N GLN A 109 0.84 11.09 -0.14
CA GLN A 109 0.00 12.15 -0.68
C GLN A 109 -0.82 11.61 -1.85
N PRO A 110 -2.08 12.08 -2.06
CA PRO A 110 -2.82 11.75 -3.26
C PRO A 110 -2.00 12.04 -4.53
N GLY A 111 -1.87 11.01 -5.38
CA GLY A 111 -1.05 11.04 -6.58
C GLY A 111 0.29 10.31 -6.46
N ASP A 112 0.72 9.95 -5.25
CA ASP A 112 1.83 9.03 -5.01
C ASP A 112 1.46 7.59 -5.40
N ILE A 113 2.38 6.65 -5.20
CA ILE A 113 2.13 5.24 -5.49
C ILE A 113 2.95 4.32 -4.58
N VAL A 114 2.35 3.20 -4.18
CA VAL A 114 2.96 2.19 -3.31
C VAL A 114 3.39 0.96 -4.12
N TYR A 115 4.67 0.64 -4.02
CA TYR A 115 5.31 -0.56 -4.56
C TYR A 115 5.77 -1.47 -3.42
N GLY A 116 5.82 -2.77 -3.68
CA GLY A 116 6.12 -3.77 -2.66
C GLY A 116 5.42 -5.09 -2.96
N LEU A 117 5.76 -6.11 -2.17
CA LEU A 117 5.09 -7.40 -2.23
C LEU A 117 3.63 -7.28 -1.78
N ASN A 118 2.77 -8.16 -2.31
CA ASN A 118 1.31 -8.04 -2.15
C ASN A 118 0.87 -8.01 -0.67
N LYS A 119 1.42 -8.90 0.16
CA LYS A 119 1.05 -9.01 1.57
C LYS A 119 1.48 -7.77 2.35
N GLU A 120 2.65 -7.24 2.03
CA GLU A 120 3.29 -6.10 2.68
C GLU A 120 2.57 -4.79 2.31
N ARG A 121 2.14 -4.65 1.04
CA ARG A 121 1.33 -3.49 0.61
C ARG A 121 -0.05 -3.44 1.26
N LYS A 122 -0.67 -4.59 1.54
CA LYS A 122 -2.04 -4.67 2.08
C LYS A 122 -2.23 -3.74 3.29
N ARG A 123 -1.32 -3.84 4.27
CA ARG A 123 -1.34 -2.99 5.47
C ARG A 123 -1.35 -1.49 5.14
N VAL A 124 -0.48 -1.08 4.23
CA VAL A 124 -0.30 0.34 3.87
C VAL A 124 -1.52 0.85 3.11
N ILE A 125 -2.06 0.03 2.20
CA ILE A 125 -3.29 0.34 1.46
C ILE A 125 -4.45 0.51 2.43
N GLU A 126 -4.68 -0.45 3.33
CA GLU A 126 -5.76 -0.39 4.31
C GLU A 126 -5.64 0.85 5.20
N LEU A 127 -4.43 1.20 5.64
CA LEU A 127 -4.21 2.40 6.44
C LEU A 127 -4.45 3.70 5.65
N VAL A 128 -3.94 3.79 4.41
CA VAL A 128 -4.17 4.93 3.51
C VAL A 128 -5.65 5.08 3.20
N GLU A 129 -6.36 4.00 2.90
CA GLU A 129 -7.81 3.99 2.68
C GLU A 129 -8.58 4.37 3.96
N SER A 130 -8.05 4.05 5.14
CA SER A 130 -8.64 4.48 6.40
C SER A 130 -8.50 5.98 6.66
N VAL A 131 -7.44 6.65 6.21
CA VAL A 131 -7.27 8.10 6.46
C VAL A 131 -7.72 8.99 5.29
N TYR A 132 -7.76 8.45 4.08
CA TYR A 132 -8.23 9.15 2.89
C TYR A 132 -9.58 8.61 2.42
N ASN A 133 -10.44 9.48 1.91
CA ASN A 133 -11.69 9.07 1.29
C ASN A 133 -11.45 8.54 -0.13
N LEU A 134 -10.88 7.34 -0.23
CA LEU A 134 -10.53 6.67 -1.48
C LEU A 134 -11.53 5.56 -1.81
N SER A 135 -11.61 5.27 -3.10
CA SER A 135 -12.38 4.21 -3.73
C SER A 135 -11.44 3.25 -4.46
N GLN A 136 -11.98 2.11 -4.92
CA GLN A 136 -11.21 1.14 -5.72
C GLN A 136 -10.69 1.70 -7.06
N LYS A 137 -11.20 2.84 -7.52
CA LYS A 137 -10.77 3.53 -8.75
C LYS A 137 -9.59 4.48 -8.52
N ASP A 138 -9.20 4.71 -7.27
CA ASP A 138 -8.07 5.58 -6.93
C ASP A 138 -6.75 4.83 -7.05
N ILE A 139 -5.75 5.51 -7.61
CA ILE A 139 -4.46 4.91 -7.95
C ILE A 139 -3.52 5.01 -6.74
N ILE A 140 -3.61 4.03 -5.86
CA ILE A 140 -2.67 3.85 -4.72
C ILE A 140 -1.51 2.95 -5.13
N ILE A 141 -1.74 1.99 -6.03
CA ILE A 141 -0.74 1.03 -6.49
C ILE A 141 -0.67 0.95 -8.01
N GLN A 142 0.47 0.48 -8.53
CA GLN A 142 0.68 0.36 -9.97
C GLN A 142 -0.32 -0.58 -10.65
N ASN A 143 -0.83 -1.59 -9.94
CA ASN A 143 -1.82 -2.52 -10.48
C ASN A 143 -3.05 -1.79 -11.01
N THR A 144 -3.63 -0.88 -10.22
CA THR A 144 -4.81 -0.11 -10.61
C THR A 144 -4.58 0.64 -11.93
N LEU A 145 -3.42 1.29 -12.07
CA LEU A 145 -3.07 2.05 -13.27
C LEU A 145 -2.77 1.14 -14.47
N THR A 146 -2.00 0.07 -14.26
CA THR A 146 -1.69 -0.90 -15.32
C THR A 146 -2.96 -1.56 -15.85
N ASP A 147 -3.82 -2.08 -14.96
CA ASP A 147 -5.02 -2.83 -15.33
C ASP A 147 -6.10 -1.94 -15.98
N ALA A 148 -6.07 -0.64 -15.69
CA ALA A 148 -6.90 0.34 -16.39
C ALA A 148 -6.43 0.58 -17.83
N VAL A 149 -5.11 0.64 -18.05
CA VAL A 149 -4.51 0.93 -19.36
C VAL A 149 -4.40 -0.32 -20.24
N TRP A 150 -4.22 -1.51 -19.66
CA TRP A 150 -4.05 -2.76 -20.39
C TRP A 150 -4.43 -3.97 -19.54
N ARG A 151 -5.14 -4.93 -20.14
CA ARG A 151 -5.41 -6.24 -19.53
C ARG A 151 -4.88 -7.33 -20.44
N GLY A 152 -4.12 -8.28 -19.89
CA GLY A 152 -3.53 -9.36 -20.68
C GLY A 152 -4.54 -10.24 -21.44
N MET A 153 -5.80 -10.30 -21.00
CA MET A 153 -6.84 -11.02 -21.71
C MET A 153 -7.26 -10.37 -23.05
N ASP A 154 -6.99 -9.08 -23.22
CA ASP A 154 -7.34 -8.32 -24.43
C ASP A 154 -6.23 -8.38 -25.50
N GLY A 155 -5.18 -9.17 -25.25
CA GLY A 155 -3.96 -9.19 -26.07
C GLY A 155 -3.12 -7.92 -25.89
N PRO A 156 -2.10 -7.69 -26.71
CA PRO A 156 -1.20 -6.55 -26.60
C PRO A 156 -1.85 -5.29 -27.20
N VAL A 157 -3.00 -4.87 -26.67
CA VAL A 157 -3.77 -3.70 -27.11
C VAL A 157 -4.09 -2.82 -25.93
N PHE A 158 -3.78 -1.53 -26.03
CA PHE A 158 -4.11 -0.57 -24.98
C PHE A 158 -5.60 -0.23 -24.94
N SER A 159 -6.10 0.05 -23.74
CA SER A 159 -7.48 0.46 -23.49
C SER A 159 -7.77 1.84 -24.08
N LYS A 160 -9.00 2.01 -24.57
CA LYS A 160 -9.53 3.30 -25.03
C LYS A 160 -9.85 4.21 -23.85
N ASP A 161 -10.02 5.51 -24.12
CA ASP A 161 -10.27 6.52 -23.09
C ASP A 161 -11.54 6.22 -22.27
N GLU A 162 -12.59 5.71 -22.90
CA GLU A 162 -13.86 5.39 -22.24
C GLU A 162 -13.66 4.27 -21.20
N VAL A 163 -12.88 3.25 -21.56
CA VAL A 163 -12.56 2.12 -20.67
C VAL A 163 -11.70 2.59 -19.50
N ILE A 164 -10.76 3.50 -19.74
CA ILE A 164 -9.93 4.10 -18.68
C ILE A 164 -10.80 4.93 -17.73
N ALA A 165 -11.73 5.74 -18.27
CA ALA A 165 -12.66 6.56 -17.49
C ALA A 165 -13.63 5.75 -16.64
N GLU A 166 -14.03 4.56 -17.10
CA GLU A 166 -14.83 3.63 -16.29
C GLU A 166 -14.05 3.06 -15.10
N ARG A 167 -12.72 2.93 -15.21
CA ARG A 167 -11.88 2.23 -14.23
C ARG A 167 -11.16 3.15 -13.24
N LEU A 168 -10.91 4.40 -13.59
CA LEU A 168 -10.10 5.33 -12.80
C LEU A 168 -10.85 6.61 -12.46
N ASN A 169 -10.63 7.14 -11.26
CA ASN A 169 -11.04 8.51 -10.93
C ASN A 169 -10.07 9.55 -11.54
N ASP A 170 -8.77 9.26 -11.55
CA ASP A 170 -7.75 10.05 -12.23
C ASP A 170 -7.57 9.57 -13.67
N VAL A 171 -8.56 9.88 -14.50
CA VAL A 171 -8.62 9.47 -15.92
C VAL A 171 -7.41 9.99 -16.70
N GLN A 172 -7.01 11.25 -16.45
CA GLN A 172 -5.92 11.89 -17.18
C GLN A 172 -4.58 11.20 -16.91
N ARG A 173 -4.32 10.74 -15.68
CA ARG A 173 -3.13 9.93 -15.37
C ARG A 173 -3.14 8.60 -16.11
N GLY A 174 -4.29 7.96 -16.24
CA GLY A 174 -4.46 6.73 -17.04
C GLY A 174 -4.12 6.94 -18.52
N ILE A 175 -4.74 7.95 -19.15
CA ILE A 175 -4.50 8.31 -20.55
C ILE A 175 -3.02 8.65 -20.77
N SER A 176 -2.45 9.50 -19.91
CA SER A 176 -1.05 9.92 -20.03
C SER A 176 -0.08 8.75 -19.86
N PHE A 177 -0.39 7.78 -19.00
CA PHE A 177 0.43 6.58 -18.83
C PHE A 177 0.34 5.65 -20.05
N ARG A 178 -0.84 5.49 -20.64
CA ARG A 178 -1.01 4.76 -21.90
C ARG A 178 -0.18 5.40 -23.03
N ASP A 179 -0.28 6.70 -23.19
CA ASP A 179 0.40 7.42 -24.26
C ASP A 179 1.93 7.38 -24.07
N PHE A 180 2.38 7.47 -22.81
CA PHE A 180 3.77 7.19 -22.45
C PHE A 180 4.20 5.79 -22.88
N LEU A 181 3.41 4.75 -22.54
CA LEU A 181 3.73 3.37 -22.91
C LEU A 181 3.80 3.16 -24.43
N SER A 182 2.84 3.69 -25.19
CA SER A 182 2.73 3.48 -26.64
C SER A 182 3.90 4.07 -27.42
N GLN A 183 4.54 5.12 -26.89
CA GLN A 183 5.71 5.76 -27.47
C GLN A 183 7.03 5.23 -26.89
N HIS A 184 6.97 4.43 -25.81
CA HIS A 184 8.18 4.04 -25.08
C HIS A 184 8.98 2.94 -25.77
N PRO A 185 10.27 3.16 -26.12
CA PRO A 185 11.05 2.22 -26.93
C PRO A 185 11.26 0.85 -26.26
N ARG A 186 11.19 0.78 -24.93
CA ARG A 186 11.44 -0.44 -24.13
C ARG A 186 10.18 -1.06 -23.52
N TYR A 187 9.10 -0.29 -23.43
CA TYR A 187 7.91 -0.66 -22.65
C TYR A 187 6.61 -0.61 -23.45
N ASN A 188 6.64 -0.20 -24.72
CA ASN A 188 5.49 -0.39 -25.59
C ASN A 188 5.22 -1.88 -25.78
N ILE A 189 4.25 -2.41 -25.03
CA ILE A 189 3.84 -3.82 -25.06
C ILE A 189 3.15 -4.23 -26.37
N THR A 190 2.76 -3.28 -27.21
CA THR A 190 2.12 -3.55 -28.52
C THR A 190 3.16 -3.74 -29.64
N ASP A 191 4.44 -3.52 -29.34
CA ASP A 191 5.55 -3.75 -30.27
C ASP A 191 5.67 -5.26 -30.57
N SER A 192 5.77 -5.59 -31.86
CA SER A 192 5.84 -6.98 -32.35
C SER A 192 7.02 -7.75 -31.77
N LYS A 193 8.10 -7.09 -31.33
CA LYS A 193 9.22 -7.76 -30.65
C LYS A 193 8.86 -8.39 -29.30
N PHE A 194 7.66 -8.12 -28.79
CA PHE A 194 7.13 -8.68 -27.56
C PHE A 194 5.98 -9.68 -27.79
N SER A 195 5.71 -10.07 -29.04
CA SER A 195 4.64 -11.02 -29.38
C SER A 195 4.74 -12.35 -28.63
N ASP A 196 5.97 -12.78 -28.34
CA ASP A 196 6.25 -14.09 -27.73
C ASP A 196 6.29 -14.02 -26.19
N LEU A 197 6.08 -12.83 -25.61
CA LEU A 197 6.08 -12.66 -24.15
C LEU A 197 4.74 -13.09 -23.55
N SER A 198 4.82 -13.69 -22.36
CA SER A 198 3.62 -14.00 -21.58
C SER A 198 2.92 -12.72 -21.09
N ASN A 199 1.64 -12.83 -20.75
CA ASN A 199 0.91 -11.72 -20.11
C ASN A 199 1.60 -11.25 -18.81
N GLU A 200 2.21 -12.14 -18.04
CA GLU A 200 2.96 -11.77 -16.85
C GLU A 200 4.21 -10.93 -17.21
N ASP A 201 4.93 -11.30 -18.27
CA ASP A 201 6.09 -10.54 -18.74
C ASP A 201 5.73 -9.14 -19.26
N LEU A 202 4.61 -9.04 -19.98
CA LEU A 202 4.06 -7.77 -20.46
C LEU A 202 3.61 -6.90 -19.27
N TRP A 203 2.95 -7.49 -18.27
CA TRP A 203 2.57 -6.80 -17.04
C TRP A 203 3.79 -6.32 -16.24
N MET A 204 4.85 -7.13 -16.15
CA MET A 204 6.10 -6.70 -15.53
C MET A 204 6.73 -5.51 -16.27
N LYS A 205 6.60 -5.45 -17.60
CA LYS A 205 7.09 -4.30 -18.39
C LYS A 205 6.31 -3.03 -18.06
N THR A 206 4.98 -3.08 -18.04
CA THR A 206 4.16 -1.93 -17.67
C THR A 206 4.42 -1.51 -16.22
N SER A 207 4.62 -2.45 -15.30
CA SER A 207 4.97 -2.09 -13.91
C SER A 207 6.29 -1.32 -13.79
N LYS A 208 7.36 -1.76 -14.49
CA LYS A 208 8.63 -1.00 -14.53
C LYS A 208 8.49 0.36 -15.23
N ALA A 209 7.65 0.42 -16.27
CA ALA A 209 7.34 1.69 -16.93
C ALA A 209 6.61 2.64 -15.99
N GLY A 210 5.76 2.12 -15.10
CA GLY A 210 5.10 2.86 -14.03
C GLY A 210 6.08 3.56 -13.08
N LEU A 211 7.15 2.87 -12.68
CA LEU A 211 8.23 3.51 -11.90
C LEU A 211 8.86 4.68 -12.65
N GLU A 212 9.18 4.49 -13.94
CA GLU A 212 9.77 5.55 -14.77
C GLU A 212 8.82 6.73 -14.94
N PHE A 213 7.57 6.46 -15.30
CA PHE A 213 6.51 7.43 -15.47
C PHE A 213 6.28 8.25 -14.20
N GLN A 214 6.18 7.57 -13.05
CA GLN A 214 5.95 8.23 -11.77
C GLN A 214 7.13 9.09 -11.34
N THR A 215 8.35 8.53 -11.38
CA THR A 215 9.54 9.19 -10.83
C THR A 215 10.11 10.25 -11.75
N LYS A 216 10.02 10.11 -13.07
CA LYS A 216 10.69 10.99 -14.03
C LYS A 216 9.77 11.96 -14.76
N LEU A 217 8.58 11.48 -15.15
CA LEU A 217 7.64 12.30 -15.92
C LEU A 217 6.66 13.05 -15.02
N ARG A 218 6.13 12.38 -13.99
CA ARG A 218 5.21 13.01 -13.03
C ARG A 218 5.91 13.72 -11.89
N ASP A 219 7.18 13.40 -11.65
CA ASP A 219 7.96 13.89 -10.51
C ASP A 219 7.22 13.70 -9.17
N ARG A 220 6.75 12.47 -8.94
CA ARG A 220 5.94 12.10 -7.78
C ARG A 220 6.54 10.96 -6.99
N THR A 221 6.21 10.92 -5.71
CA THR A 221 6.75 9.94 -4.78
C THR A 221 6.33 8.52 -5.16
N VAL A 222 7.29 7.62 -5.07
CA VAL A 222 7.11 6.17 -5.03
C VAL A 222 7.48 5.72 -3.61
N ILE A 223 6.49 5.26 -2.86
CA ILE A 223 6.71 4.57 -1.58
C ILE A 223 7.02 3.11 -1.91
N PHE A 224 8.24 2.68 -1.60
CA PHE A 224 8.72 1.34 -1.91
C PHE A 224 8.93 0.53 -0.62
N LEU A 225 8.07 -0.45 -0.38
CA LEU A 225 8.16 -1.33 0.77
C LEU A 225 9.25 -2.38 0.53
N ALA A 226 10.26 -2.37 1.38
CA ALA A 226 11.43 -3.22 1.33
C ALA A 226 11.29 -4.48 2.19
N ASP A 227 10.16 -4.60 2.91
CA ASP A 227 9.80 -5.77 3.71
C ASP A 227 9.92 -7.07 2.91
N CYS A 228 10.60 -8.06 3.52
CA CYS A 228 10.96 -9.36 2.92
C CYS A 228 11.88 -9.30 1.68
N LEU A 229 12.22 -8.12 1.15
CA LEU A 229 13.10 -7.95 -0.01
C LEU A 229 14.56 -7.73 0.39
N VAL A 230 14.81 -6.96 1.45
CA VAL A 230 16.18 -6.62 1.91
C VAL A 230 16.98 -7.87 2.29
N ASP A 231 16.33 -8.84 2.92
CA ASP A 231 16.97 -10.09 3.35
C ASP A 231 17.15 -11.10 2.20
N THR A 232 16.55 -10.83 1.04
CA THR A 232 16.56 -11.71 -0.14
C THR A 232 17.29 -11.09 -1.34
N VAL A 233 18.10 -10.04 -1.10
CA VAL A 233 18.85 -9.32 -2.14
C VAL A 233 19.70 -10.24 -3.00
N SER A 234 20.38 -11.25 -2.45
CA SER A 234 21.19 -12.20 -3.22
C SER A 234 20.36 -12.97 -4.27
N GLU A 235 19.15 -13.43 -3.91
CA GLU A 235 18.23 -14.09 -4.85
C GLU A 235 17.74 -13.12 -5.93
N ILE A 236 17.40 -11.89 -5.52
CA ILE A 236 16.96 -10.81 -6.41
C ILE A 236 18.06 -10.44 -7.40
N ALA A 237 19.29 -10.24 -6.94
CA ALA A 237 20.41 -9.89 -7.80
C ALA A 237 20.75 -11.02 -8.78
N ALA A 238 20.79 -12.26 -8.29
CA ALA A 238 21.09 -13.43 -9.11
C ALA A 238 19.94 -13.82 -10.07
N LYS A 239 18.73 -13.27 -9.88
CA LYS A 239 17.49 -13.64 -10.61
C LYS A 239 17.17 -15.13 -10.43
N LYS A 240 17.27 -15.60 -9.19
CA LYS A 240 17.06 -17.00 -8.81
C LYS A 240 16.02 -17.11 -7.72
N GLY A 241 15.43 -18.30 -7.60
CA GLY A 241 14.46 -18.61 -6.56
C GLY A 241 13.11 -17.90 -6.77
N LYS A 242 12.21 -18.14 -5.81
CA LYS A 242 10.86 -17.57 -5.81
C LYS A 242 10.92 -16.04 -5.67
N TYR A 243 11.77 -15.53 -4.80
CA TYR A 243 11.89 -14.09 -4.55
C TYR A 243 12.56 -13.38 -5.72
N GLY A 244 13.62 -13.95 -6.31
CA GLY A 244 14.30 -13.31 -7.43
C GLY A 244 13.47 -13.21 -8.71
N ASN A 245 12.46 -14.06 -8.89
CA ASN A 245 11.56 -14.02 -10.04
C ASN A 245 10.27 -13.21 -9.80
N ALA A 246 10.01 -12.77 -8.56
CA ALA A 246 8.84 -11.96 -8.27
C ALA A 246 8.82 -10.66 -9.08
N ILE A 247 7.62 -10.15 -9.39
CA ILE A 247 7.46 -8.87 -10.09
C ILE A 247 8.15 -7.73 -9.33
N THR A 248 7.98 -7.69 -8.00
CA THR A 248 8.64 -6.70 -7.13
C THR A 248 10.17 -6.80 -7.13
N ALA A 249 10.74 -7.97 -7.38
CA ALA A 249 12.18 -8.10 -7.58
C ALA A 249 12.64 -7.44 -8.90
N HIS A 250 11.81 -7.49 -9.95
CA HIS A 250 12.08 -6.79 -11.21
C HIS A 250 12.01 -5.27 -11.05
N GLU A 251 11.06 -4.79 -10.25
CA GLU A 251 10.89 -3.39 -9.86
C GLU A 251 12.11 -2.91 -9.05
N LEU A 252 12.52 -3.64 -8.00
CA LEU A 252 13.68 -3.28 -7.19
C LEU A 252 14.98 -3.27 -8.02
N ARG A 253 15.16 -4.24 -8.92
CA ARG A 253 16.28 -4.23 -9.89
C ARG A 253 16.21 -3.04 -10.85
N TRP A 254 15.02 -2.56 -11.19
CA TRP A 254 14.87 -1.34 -12.00
C TRP A 254 15.33 -0.12 -11.20
N VAL A 255 14.91 0.02 -9.93
CA VAL A 255 15.36 1.11 -9.06
C VAL A 255 16.87 1.06 -8.87
N TYR A 256 17.44 -0.12 -8.57
CA TYR A 256 18.89 -0.29 -8.44
C TYR A 256 19.65 0.17 -9.69
N ARG A 257 19.17 -0.16 -10.91
CA ARG A 257 19.81 0.31 -12.16
C ARG A 257 19.74 1.82 -12.36
N ASN A 258 18.77 2.49 -11.75
CA ASN A 258 18.57 3.92 -11.87
C ASN A 258 18.94 4.66 -10.56
N ARG A 259 19.62 4.03 -9.61
CA ARG A 259 19.91 4.60 -8.28
C ARG A 259 20.76 5.88 -8.29
N ASN A 260 21.47 6.13 -9.38
CA ASN A 260 22.29 7.33 -9.58
C ASN A 260 21.55 8.43 -10.39
N ASP A 261 20.29 8.19 -10.76
CA ASP A 261 19.44 9.20 -11.40
C ASP A 261 18.79 10.04 -10.29
N ASP A 262 18.98 11.36 -10.32
CA ASP A 262 18.54 12.25 -9.25
C ASP A 262 17.02 12.25 -9.07
N GLN A 263 16.25 12.17 -10.15
CA GLN A 263 14.78 12.09 -10.05
C GLN A 263 14.35 10.80 -9.37
N VAL A 264 14.97 9.67 -9.72
CA VAL A 264 14.67 8.38 -9.07
C VAL A 264 15.08 8.39 -7.60
N LYS A 265 16.27 8.93 -7.29
CA LYS A 265 16.76 9.02 -5.90
C LYS A 265 15.87 9.92 -5.04
N ASN A 266 15.40 11.03 -5.59
CA ASN A 266 14.55 11.98 -4.89
C ASN A 266 13.13 11.43 -4.70
N ASN A 267 12.58 10.74 -5.69
CA ASN A 267 11.17 10.34 -5.69
C ASN A 267 10.92 8.94 -5.12
N VAL A 268 11.90 8.03 -5.11
CA VAL A 268 11.73 6.73 -4.44
C VAL A 268 12.08 6.84 -2.96
N LYS A 269 11.13 6.52 -2.08
CA LYS A 269 11.32 6.45 -0.62
C LYS A 269 11.16 5.02 -0.15
N PHE A 270 12.19 4.47 0.47
CA PHE A 270 12.16 3.10 0.96
C PHE A 270 11.66 3.02 2.41
N PHE A 271 10.86 2.00 2.68
CA PHE A 271 10.38 1.70 4.03
C PHE A 271 10.63 0.24 4.37
N LEU A 272 11.03 -0.04 5.60
CA LEU A 272 11.18 -1.37 6.16
C LEU A 272 10.49 -1.41 7.51
N LYS A 273 9.49 -2.30 7.67
CA LYS A 273 8.74 -2.47 8.91
C LYS A 273 8.17 -1.15 9.45
N GLY A 274 7.55 -0.36 8.58
CA GLY A 274 6.93 0.90 9.00
C GLY A 274 7.87 2.11 9.07
N GLN A 275 9.18 1.91 8.88
CA GLN A 275 10.19 2.95 9.10
C GLN A 275 10.92 3.31 7.80
N ALA A 276 11.17 4.60 7.59
CA ALA A 276 11.95 5.06 6.45
C ALA A 276 13.40 4.54 6.56
N ILE A 277 13.92 4.02 5.46
CA ILE A 277 15.33 3.62 5.32
C ILE A 277 15.95 4.31 4.10
N SER A 278 17.27 4.46 4.10
CA SER A 278 17.97 5.12 3.00
C SER A 278 18.10 4.20 1.78
N HIS A 279 18.38 4.80 0.61
CA HIS A 279 18.80 4.02 -0.57
C HIS A 279 20.08 3.21 -0.29
N GLU A 280 20.97 3.74 0.55
CA GLU A 280 22.20 3.07 0.94
C GLU A 280 21.92 1.79 1.75
N ASP A 281 20.98 1.84 2.70
CA ASP A 281 20.56 0.68 3.50
C ASP A 281 20.03 -0.47 2.64
N VAL A 282 19.49 -0.17 1.46
CA VAL A 282 18.97 -1.17 0.51
C VAL A 282 20.05 -1.62 -0.48
N PHE A 283 20.82 -0.69 -1.03
CA PHE A 283 21.72 -0.95 -2.16
C PHE A 283 23.16 -1.30 -1.77
N THR A 284 23.53 -1.18 -0.51
CA THR A 284 24.81 -1.71 0.02
C THR A 284 24.68 -3.14 0.54
N LYS A 285 23.47 -3.71 0.54
CA LYS A 285 23.25 -5.10 0.96
C LYS A 285 24.05 -6.07 0.08
N PRO A 286 24.72 -7.07 0.68
CA PRO A 286 25.44 -8.10 -0.07
C PRO A 286 24.52 -8.81 -1.08
N GLY A 287 25.07 -9.11 -2.25
CA GLY A 287 24.38 -9.77 -3.36
C GLY A 287 24.26 -8.87 -4.58
N TRP A 288 24.14 -7.54 -4.42
CA TRP A 288 24.03 -6.60 -5.54
C TRP A 288 25.24 -6.62 -6.48
N GLU A 289 26.43 -7.00 -6.00
CA GLU A 289 27.64 -7.20 -6.80
C GLU A 289 27.48 -8.31 -7.86
N GLN A 290 26.57 -9.26 -7.65
CA GLN A 290 26.26 -10.34 -8.59
C GLN A 290 25.29 -9.90 -9.69
N TYR A 291 24.60 -8.77 -9.49
CA TYR A 291 23.59 -8.32 -10.43
C TYR A 291 24.22 -7.78 -11.72
N THR A 292 24.07 -8.55 -12.80
CA THR A 292 24.45 -8.10 -14.15
C THR A 292 23.19 -7.74 -14.96
N PRO A 293 23.01 -6.46 -15.35
CA PRO A 293 21.93 -6.07 -16.24
C PRO A 293 22.15 -6.66 -17.64
N LYS A 294 21.09 -7.20 -18.27
CA LYS A 294 21.19 -7.78 -19.62
C LYS A 294 21.63 -6.76 -20.67
N ASN A 295 21.24 -5.50 -20.49
CA ASN A 295 21.64 -4.37 -21.34
C ASN A 295 22.28 -3.32 -20.42
N LYS A 296 23.56 -2.98 -20.64
CA LYS A 296 24.15 -1.77 -20.05
C LYS A 296 23.46 -0.57 -20.72
N LYS A 297 23.09 0.44 -19.92
CA LYS A 297 22.61 1.71 -20.47
C LYS A 297 23.75 2.43 -21.16
#